data_AF-A0A367J4J0-F1
#
_entry.id   AF-A0A367J4J0-F1
#
_cell.length_a   1.000
_cell.length_b   1.000
_cell.length_c   1.000
_cell.angle_alpha   90.00
_cell.angle_beta   90.00
_cell.angle_gamma   90.00
#
_symmetry.space_group_name_H-M   'P 1'
#
loop_
_entity.id
_entity.type
_entity.pdbx_description
1 polymer ?
#
loop_
_entity_poly.entity_id
_entity_poly.type
_entity_poly.pdbx_seq_one_letter_code
_entity_poly.pdbx_strand_id
1 'polypeptide(L)'
;MKFGKQIETAAYELPEDWRPYLIHYKILKKLIRLVVDELESRGLSTKWISTLDTREAMKLDYSLDGNVENPHPCIKITVDDPTSIPPSGEPILLKLIPETQPISTQPLSIKIELVRDSEFFHRLLHELSHAAALYDTEKRRFLGNINDLEDQLTIAASPHKNDLYVWREIFHLYVEAAIFKDMCDKQESYKRSQEQLQWFTEELSRMNLANKLSSKRSRAALTMFLSINTQL
;
A
#
# COMPACT_ATOMS: atom_id res chain seq x y z
N MET A 1 10.36 11.52 -13.22
CA MET A 1 10.52 10.74 -11.97
C MET A 1 10.73 9.25 -12.29
N LYS A 2 11.63 8.56 -11.57
CA LYS A 2 11.99 7.14 -11.79
C LYS A 2 11.26 6.17 -10.83
N PHE A 3 10.11 6.56 -10.30
CA PHE A 3 9.38 5.81 -9.26
C PHE A 3 9.10 4.35 -9.63
N GLY A 4 8.62 4.10 -10.85
CA GLY A 4 8.34 2.73 -11.30
C GLY A 4 9.58 1.82 -11.33
N LYS A 5 10.77 2.38 -11.62
CA LYS A 5 12.03 1.62 -11.57
C LYS A 5 12.47 1.38 -10.12
N GLN A 6 12.25 2.35 -9.24
CA GLN A 6 12.56 2.23 -7.82
C GLN A 6 11.74 1.13 -7.14
N ILE A 7 10.42 1.05 -7.40
CA ILE A 7 9.57 -0.02 -6.85
C ILE A 7 10.04 -1.41 -7.33
N GLU A 8 10.39 -1.55 -8.61
CA GLU A 8 10.87 -2.82 -9.13
C GLU A 8 12.23 -3.21 -8.55
N THR A 9 13.14 -2.26 -8.38
CA THR A 9 14.43 -2.51 -7.74
C THR A 9 14.24 -2.90 -6.28
N ALA A 10 13.40 -2.18 -5.53
CA ALA A 10 13.11 -2.48 -4.13
C ALA A 10 12.42 -3.85 -3.95
N ALA A 11 11.65 -4.32 -4.93
CA ALA A 11 11.01 -5.64 -4.89
C ALA A 11 12.02 -6.80 -4.83
N TYR A 12 13.26 -6.60 -5.29
CA TYR A 12 14.32 -7.61 -5.17
C TYR A 12 14.96 -7.66 -3.79
N GLU A 13 14.82 -6.60 -2.99
CA GLU A 13 15.28 -6.55 -1.60
C GLU A 13 14.30 -7.25 -0.64
N LEU A 14 13.07 -7.51 -1.10
CA LEU A 14 12.03 -8.18 -0.34
C LEU A 14 12.05 -9.70 -0.51
N PRO A 15 11.50 -10.47 0.45
CA PRO A 15 11.34 -11.91 0.33
C PRO A 15 10.64 -12.31 -0.97
N GLU A 16 11.10 -13.39 -1.61
CA GLU A 16 10.57 -13.83 -2.90
C GLU A 16 9.07 -14.15 -2.84
N ASP A 17 8.64 -14.72 -1.71
CA ASP A 17 7.25 -15.08 -1.44
C ASP A 17 6.31 -13.87 -1.32
N TRP A 18 6.85 -12.67 -1.12
CA TRP A 18 6.07 -11.42 -1.05
C TRP A 18 5.80 -10.82 -2.43
N ARG A 19 6.64 -11.14 -3.44
CA ARG A 19 6.56 -10.55 -4.78
C ARG A 19 5.17 -10.66 -5.44
N PRO A 20 4.42 -11.77 -5.32
CA PRO A 20 3.08 -11.88 -5.90
C PRO A 20 2.04 -10.89 -5.33
N TYR A 21 2.28 -10.35 -4.12
CA TYR A 21 1.37 -9.44 -3.43
C TYR A 21 1.72 -7.97 -3.63
N LEU A 22 2.81 -7.67 -4.34
CA LEU A 22 3.26 -6.30 -4.56
C LEU A 22 2.39 -5.58 -5.60
N ILE A 23 2.28 -4.26 -5.42
CA ILE A 23 1.54 -3.38 -6.34
C ILE A 23 2.29 -3.30 -7.69
N HIS A 24 1.62 -3.62 -8.78
CA HIS A 24 2.23 -3.66 -10.11
C HIS A 24 2.10 -2.28 -10.79
N TYR A 25 2.91 -1.33 -10.32
CA TYR A 25 2.88 0.06 -10.78
C TYR A 25 2.91 0.23 -12.31
N LYS A 26 3.69 -0.58 -13.04
CA LYS A 26 3.74 -0.52 -14.51
C LYS A 26 2.39 -0.85 -15.16
N ILE A 27 1.63 -1.78 -14.60
CA ILE A 27 0.31 -2.18 -15.12
C ILE A 27 -0.69 -1.05 -14.84
N LEU A 28 -0.74 -0.55 -13.61
CA LEU A 28 -1.59 0.60 -13.25
C LEU A 28 -1.30 1.82 -14.14
N LYS A 29 -0.02 2.13 -14.40
CA LYS A 29 0.36 3.21 -15.32
C LYS A 29 -0.08 2.97 -16.76
N LYS A 30 -0.17 1.72 -17.21
CA LYS A 30 -0.72 1.39 -18.55
C LYS A 30 -2.23 1.61 -18.55
N LEU A 31 -2.94 1.17 -17.52
CA LEU A 31 -4.39 1.38 -17.39
C LEU A 31 -4.76 2.87 -17.39
N ILE A 32 -4.01 3.72 -16.67
CA ILE A 32 -4.22 5.18 -16.71
C ILE A 32 -4.11 5.74 -18.14
N ARG A 33 -3.17 5.23 -18.97
CA ARG A 33 -3.08 5.68 -20.36
C ARG A 33 -4.31 5.28 -21.17
N LEU A 34 -4.82 4.07 -20.95
CA LEU A 34 -6.06 3.62 -21.59
C LEU A 34 -7.27 4.46 -21.17
N VAL A 35 -7.30 4.94 -19.92
CA VAL A 35 -8.33 5.92 -19.47
C VAL A 35 -8.22 7.21 -20.26
N VAL A 36 -7.01 7.73 -20.44
CA VAL A 36 -6.79 8.94 -21.26
C VAL A 36 -7.25 8.70 -22.71
N ASP A 37 -6.88 7.57 -23.31
CA ASP A 37 -7.29 7.21 -24.66
C ASP A 37 -8.82 7.09 -24.78
N GLU A 38 -9.49 6.53 -23.76
CA GLU A 38 -10.96 6.46 -23.68
C GLU A 38 -11.58 7.86 -23.66
N LEU A 39 -11.09 8.76 -22.81
CA LEU A 39 -11.58 10.13 -22.72
C LEU A 39 -11.39 10.88 -24.05
N GLU A 40 -10.21 10.78 -24.66
CA GLU A 40 -9.92 11.40 -25.95
C GLU A 40 -10.81 10.86 -27.07
N SER A 41 -11.04 9.54 -27.11
CA SER A 41 -11.92 8.91 -28.11
C SER A 41 -13.37 9.41 -28.03
N ARG A 42 -13.82 9.81 -26.84
CA ARG A 42 -15.15 10.38 -26.56
C ARG A 42 -15.21 11.89 -26.75
N GLY A 43 -14.13 12.51 -27.23
CA GLY A 43 -14.05 13.96 -27.47
C GLY A 43 -13.74 14.78 -26.23
N LEU A 44 -13.52 14.14 -25.06
CA LEU A 44 -13.15 14.78 -23.80
C LEU A 44 -11.64 15.07 -23.77
N SER A 45 -11.14 15.78 -24.78
CA SER A 45 -9.72 16.16 -24.84
C SER A 45 -9.38 17.20 -23.78
N THR A 46 -8.12 17.22 -23.33
CA THR A 46 -7.62 18.20 -22.35
C THR A 46 -7.89 19.65 -22.73
N LYS A 47 -7.75 19.97 -24.03
CA LYS A 47 -8.06 21.31 -24.60
C LYS A 47 -9.54 21.67 -24.49
N TRP A 48 -10.42 20.69 -24.68
CA TRP A 48 -11.86 20.90 -24.56
C TRP A 48 -12.25 21.09 -23.09
N ILE A 49 -11.76 20.22 -22.19
CA ILE A 49 -12.03 20.31 -20.74
C ILE A 49 -11.62 21.68 -20.19
N SER A 50 -10.44 22.18 -20.54
CA SER A 50 -9.97 23.50 -20.10
C SER A 50 -10.82 24.68 -20.60
N THR A 51 -11.58 24.48 -21.69
CA THR A 51 -12.47 25.51 -22.26
C THR A 51 -13.81 25.58 -21.53
N LEU A 52 -14.21 24.52 -20.81
CA LEU A 52 -15.45 24.47 -20.04
C LEU A 52 -15.33 25.20 -18.71
N ASP A 53 -14.17 25.10 -18.06
CA ASP A 53 -13.89 25.73 -16.76
C ASP A 53 -13.94 27.27 -16.79
N THR A 54 -13.99 27.87 -17.99
CA THR A 54 -14.05 29.32 -18.21
C THR A 54 -15.45 29.83 -18.62
N ARG A 55 -16.43 28.97 -18.87
CA ARG A 55 -17.77 29.37 -19.31
C ARG A 55 -18.82 28.79 -18.37
N GLU A 56 -19.47 29.64 -17.58
CA GLU A 56 -20.49 29.32 -16.55
C GLU A 56 -21.73 28.55 -17.05
N ALA A 57 -21.79 28.10 -18.31
CA ALA A 57 -22.94 27.42 -18.91
C ALA A 57 -22.87 25.88 -18.88
N MET A 58 -21.70 25.29 -18.59
CA MET A 58 -21.50 23.84 -18.68
C MET A 58 -20.55 23.33 -17.59
N LYS A 59 -21.07 22.47 -16.70
CA LYS A 59 -20.35 21.91 -15.54
C LYS A 59 -19.98 20.45 -15.78
N LEU A 60 -18.75 20.07 -15.44
CA LEU A 60 -18.23 18.71 -15.52
C LEU A 60 -17.91 18.19 -14.12
N ASP A 61 -18.63 17.17 -13.67
CA ASP A 61 -18.48 16.54 -12.35
C ASP A 61 -18.01 15.09 -12.51
N TYR A 62 -16.84 14.76 -11.96
CA TYR A 62 -16.38 13.37 -11.84
C TYR A 62 -16.91 12.77 -10.54
N SER A 63 -17.55 11.60 -10.62
CA SER A 63 -18.07 10.89 -9.46
C SER A 63 -17.89 9.39 -9.58
N LEU A 64 -17.71 8.72 -8.44
CA LEU A 64 -17.71 7.27 -8.34
C LEU A 64 -19.13 6.85 -7.95
N ASP A 65 -19.91 6.39 -8.92
CA ASP A 65 -21.18 5.73 -8.61
C ASP A 65 -20.88 4.28 -8.15
N GLY A 66 -21.78 3.62 -7.41
CA GLY A 66 -21.56 2.25 -6.93
C GLY A 66 -21.13 2.16 -5.45
N ASN A 67 -20.39 1.10 -5.10
CA ASN A 67 -19.98 0.83 -3.73
C ASN A 67 -18.45 0.74 -3.59
N VAL A 68 -17.95 0.62 -2.36
CA VAL A 68 -16.51 0.62 -2.06
C VAL A 68 -15.77 -0.56 -2.71
N GLU A 69 -16.43 -1.70 -2.91
CA GLU A 69 -15.84 -2.90 -3.53
C GLU A 69 -15.92 -2.89 -5.06
N ASN A 70 -16.90 -2.19 -5.61
CA ASN A 70 -17.14 -2.07 -7.04
C ASN A 70 -17.48 -0.60 -7.38
N PRO A 71 -16.45 0.27 -7.44
CA PRO A 71 -16.63 1.64 -7.87
C PRO A 71 -16.88 1.69 -9.38
N HIS A 72 -17.82 2.54 -9.78
CA HIS A 72 -18.19 2.83 -11.17
C HIS A 72 -17.91 4.31 -11.46
N PRO A 73 -16.68 4.65 -11.89
CA PRO A 73 -16.35 6.01 -12.26
C PRO A 73 -17.20 6.50 -13.42
N CYS A 74 -17.73 7.72 -13.25
CA CYS A 74 -18.49 8.39 -14.29
C CYS A 74 -18.25 9.90 -14.28
N ILE A 75 -18.43 10.48 -15.46
CA ILE A 75 -18.43 11.94 -15.64
C ILE A 75 -19.86 12.37 -15.93
N LYS A 76 -20.36 13.32 -15.14
CA LYS A 76 -21.67 13.95 -15.31
C LYS A 76 -21.43 15.34 -15.87
N ILE A 77 -22.03 15.61 -17.01
CA ILE A 77 -21.95 16.90 -17.71
C ILE A 77 -23.33 17.53 -17.61
N THR A 78 -23.41 18.70 -16.99
CA THR A 78 -24.67 19.45 -16.84
C THR A 78 -24.59 20.74 -17.64
N VAL A 79 -25.60 21.02 -18.47
CA VAL A 79 -25.71 22.26 -19.26
C VAL A 79 -26.90 23.06 -18.71
N ASP A 80 -26.61 24.25 -18.17
CA ASP A 80 -27.61 25.08 -17.48
C ASP A 80 -28.47 25.91 -18.45
N ASP A 81 -27.93 26.30 -19.61
CA ASP A 81 -28.66 26.97 -20.70
C ASP A 81 -28.28 26.36 -22.08
N PRO A 82 -29.15 25.53 -22.70
CA PRO A 82 -28.86 24.89 -23.98
C PRO A 82 -28.75 25.87 -25.15
N THR A 83 -29.17 27.13 -24.99
CA THR A 83 -29.07 28.18 -26.00
C THR A 83 -27.68 28.83 -26.04
N SER A 84 -26.86 28.61 -25.01
CA SER A 84 -25.50 29.15 -24.87
C SER A 84 -24.41 28.20 -25.39
N ILE A 85 -24.79 27.07 -26.02
CA ILE A 85 -23.84 26.08 -26.56
C ILE A 85 -23.07 26.70 -27.73
N PRO A 86 -21.74 26.83 -27.65
CA PRO A 86 -20.95 27.28 -28.79
C PRO A 86 -20.96 26.22 -29.91
N PRO A 87 -20.95 26.61 -31.20
CA PRO A 87 -20.98 25.69 -32.34
C PRO A 87 -19.77 24.72 -32.39
N SER A 88 -18.74 24.95 -31.57
CA SER A 88 -17.60 24.02 -31.39
C SER A 88 -17.90 22.83 -30.46
N GLY A 89 -18.95 22.90 -29.63
CA GLY A 89 -19.34 21.85 -28.67
C GLY A 89 -20.45 20.91 -29.17
N GLU A 90 -21.24 21.33 -30.17
CA GLU A 90 -22.31 20.55 -30.78
C GLU A 90 -21.87 19.16 -31.29
N PRO A 91 -20.70 18.98 -31.94
CA PRO A 91 -20.29 17.66 -32.44
C PRO A 91 -19.97 16.66 -31.32
N ILE A 92 -19.59 17.16 -30.14
CA ILE A 92 -19.26 16.35 -28.97
C ILE A 92 -20.55 15.95 -28.26
N LEU A 93 -21.50 16.88 -28.13
CA LEU A 93 -22.83 16.59 -27.59
C LEU A 93 -23.59 15.59 -28.47
N LEU A 94 -23.57 15.74 -29.80
CA LEU A 94 -24.21 14.78 -30.73
C LEU A 94 -23.58 13.38 -30.69
N LYS A 95 -22.31 13.24 -30.31
CA LYS A 95 -21.66 11.94 -30.08
C LYS A 95 -22.01 11.30 -28.74
N LEU A 96 -22.46 12.10 -27.78
CA LEU A 96 -22.73 11.68 -26.39
C LEU A 96 -24.23 11.52 -26.11
N ILE A 97 -25.11 12.07 -26.95
CA ILE A 97 -26.55 11.94 -26.88
C ILE A 97 -26.96 10.70 -27.72
N PRO A 98 -27.65 9.69 -27.14
CA PRO A 98 -28.32 8.67 -27.94
C PRO A 98 -29.42 9.35 -28.76
N GLU A 99 -29.51 9.08 -30.07
CA GLU A 99 -30.31 9.79 -31.10
C GLU A 99 -31.83 9.96 -30.87
N THR A 100 -32.37 9.72 -29.67
CA THR A 100 -33.80 9.82 -29.40
C THR A 100 -34.08 10.55 -28.10
N GLN A 101 -33.95 11.88 -28.10
CA GLN A 101 -34.77 12.73 -27.23
C GLN A 101 -34.99 14.12 -27.86
N PRO A 102 -36.25 14.56 -28.04
CA PRO A 102 -36.56 15.86 -28.62
C PRO A 102 -36.10 16.99 -27.69
N ILE A 103 -35.62 18.06 -28.30
CA ILE A 103 -35.16 19.30 -27.67
C ILE A 103 -36.27 19.83 -26.74
N SER A 104 -36.07 19.71 -25.43
CA SER A 104 -36.93 20.28 -24.39
C SER A 104 -36.11 21.25 -23.55
N THR A 105 -36.73 22.34 -23.11
CA THR A 105 -36.18 23.47 -22.33
C THR A 105 -35.80 23.11 -20.89
N GLN A 106 -35.29 21.91 -20.64
CA GLN A 106 -34.77 21.47 -19.35
C GLN A 106 -33.24 21.40 -19.37
N PRO A 107 -32.57 21.58 -18.22
CA PRO A 107 -31.12 21.40 -18.13
C PRO A 107 -30.75 19.98 -18.57
N LEU A 108 -29.86 19.88 -19.56
CA LEU A 108 -29.41 18.60 -20.12
C LEU A 108 -28.29 18.04 -19.24
N SER A 109 -28.52 16.86 -18.66
CA SER A 109 -27.50 16.13 -17.90
C SER A 109 -27.10 14.87 -18.65
N ILE A 110 -25.82 14.76 -19.02
CA ILE A 110 -25.25 13.61 -19.73
C ILE A 110 -24.33 12.86 -18.76
N LYS A 111 -24.58 11.57 -18.56
CA LYS A 111 -23.73 10.69 -17.77
C LYS A 111 -22.88 9.82 -18.70
N ILE A 112 -21.57 9.83 -18.46
CA ILE A 112 -20.56 9.10 -19.23
C ILE A 112 -19.90 8.08 -18.30
N GLU A 113 -20.13 6.79 -18.53
CA GLU A 113 -19.49 5.71 -17.75
C GLU A 113 -18.08 5.42 -18.26
N LEU A 114 -17.09 5.44 -17.38
CA LEU A 114 -15.69 5.26 -17.75
C LEU A 114 -15.28 3.80 -17.57
N VAL A 115 -15.26 3.05 -18.67
CA VAL A 115 -15.02 1.60 -18.65
C VAL A 115 -13.56 1.31 -18.30
N ARG A 116 -12.62 2.07 -18.89
CA ARG A 116 -11.19 1.89 -18.60
C ARG A 116 -10.84 2.33 -17.20
N ASP A 117 -11.54 3.34 -16.68
CA ASP A 117 -11.31 3.80 -15.31
C ASP A 117 -11.87 2.78 -14.31
N SER A 118 -13.01 2.15 -14.63
CA SER A 118 -13.51 1.00 -13.88
C SER A 118 -12.46 -0.12 -13.83
N GLU A 119 -11.86 -0.50 -14.96
CA GLU A 119 -10.77 -1.51 -15.02
C GLU A 119 -9.57 -1.11 -14.13
N PHE A 120 -9.21 0.17 -14.11
CA PHE A 120 -8.15 0.69 -13.25
C PHE A 120 -8.47 0.48 -11.77
N PHE A 121 -9.65 0.88 -11.30
CA PHE A 121 -10.02 0.73 -9.89
C PHE A 121 -10.16 -0.72 -9.48
N HIS A 122 -10.75 -1.59 -10.31
CA HIS A 122 -10.82 -3.02 -10.04
C HIS A 122 -9.43 -3.62 -9.84
N ARG A 123 -8.48 -3.25 -10.71
CA ARG A 123 -7.10 -3.71 -10.61
C ARG A 123 -6.40 -3.18 -9.36
N LEU A 124 -6.55 -1.89 -9.07
CA LEU A 124 -5.96 -1.25 -7.90
C LEU A 124 -6.48 -1.86 -6.60
N LEU A 125 -7.78 -2.06 -6.51
CA LEU A 125 -8.43 -2.61 -5.31
C LEU A 125 -8.04 -4.07 -5.10
N HIS A 126 -7.95 -4.85 -6.17
CA HIS A 126 -7.42 -6.21 -6.12
C HIS A 126 -5.97 -6.24 -5.60
N GLU A 127 -5.07 -5.41 -6.17
CA GLU A 127 -3.68 -5.34 -5.70
C GLU A 127 -3.57 -4.87 -4.24
N LEU A 128 -4.40 -3.91 -3.82
CA LEU A 128 -4.44 -3.46 -2.43
C LEU A 128 -4.94 -4.56 -1.49
N SER A 129 -5.96 -5.32 -1.90
CA SER A 129 -6.48 -6.44 -1.11
C SER A 129 -5.43 -7.55 -0.92
N HIS A 130 -4.64 -7.83 -1.96
CA HIS A 130 -3.53 -8.77 -1.89
C HIS A 130 -2.44 -8.28 -0.93
N ALA A 131 -2.04 -7.01 -1.05
CA ALA A 131 -1.05 -6.42 -0.14
C ALA A 131 -1.54 -6.42 1.32
N ALA A 132 -2.83 -6.13 1.55
CA ALA A 132 -3.45 -6.19 2.87
C ALA A 132 -3.47 -7.61 3.43
N ALA A 133 -3.84 -8.60 2.61
CA ALA A 133 -3.84 -10.01 3.01
C ALA A 133 -2.44 -10.52 3.39
N LEU A 134 -1.40 -10.10 2.66
CA LEU A 134 -0.01 -10.38 3.03
C LEU A 134 0.31 -9.74 4.39
N TYR A 135 0.03 -8.44 4.55
CA TYR A 135 0.27 -7.73 5.80
C TYR A 135 -0.38 -8.42 6.99
N ASP A 136 -1.66 -8.79 6.89
CA ASP A 136 -2.40 -9.47 7.97
C ASP A 136 -1.86 -10.87 8.25
N THR A 137 -1.35 -11.56 7.24
CA THR A 137 -0.74 -12.88 7.38
C THR A 137 0.61 -12.79 8.09
N GLU A 138 1.49 -11.89 7.64
CA GLU A 138 2.81 -11.68 8.24
C GLU A 138 2.68 -11.12 9.67
N LYS A 139 1.73 -10.22 9.90
CA LYS A 139 1.41 -9.69 11.24
C LYS A 139 0.93 -10.79 12.18
N ARG A 140 0.00 -11.65 11.74
CA ARG A 140 -0.47 -12.79 12.55
C ARG A 140 0.67 -13.76 12.85
N ARG A 141 1.50 -14.09 11.86
CA ARG A 141 2.67 -14.96 12.04
C ARG A 141 3.64 -14.36 13.05
N PHE A 142 3.96 -13.08 12.92
CA PHE A 142 4.87 -12.37 13.82
C PHE A 142 4.34 -12.34 15.25
N LEU A 143 3.06 -11.99 15.45
CA LEU A 143 2.43 -12.02 16.77
C LEU A 143 2.39 -13.44 17.37
N GLY A 144 2.14 -14.46 16.55
CA GLY A 144 2.23 -15.86 16.96
C GLY A 144 3.63 -16.21 17.47
N ASN A 145 4.68 -15.85 16.72
CA ASN A 145 6.06 -16.08 17.13
C ASN A 145 6.41 -15.36 18.46
N ILE A 146 5.86 -14.16 18.69
CA ILE A 146 6.03 -13.45 19.96
C ILE A 146 5.36 -14.19 21.11
N ASN A 147 4.11 -14.63 20.94
CA ASN A 147 3.38 -15.37 21.97
C ASN A 147 4.09 -16.70 22.30
N ASP A 148 4.56 -17.42 21.28
CA ASP A 148 5.34 -18.63 21.47
C ASP A 148 6.63 -18.33 22.25
N LEU A 149 7.27 -17.18 21.99
CA LEU A 149 8.48 -16.78 22.69
C LEU A 149 8.19 -16.45 24.15
N GLU A 150 7.11 -15.72 24.41
CA GLU A 150 6.62 -15.42 25.76
C GLU A 150 6.39 -16.71 26.55
N ASP A 151 5.72 -17.70 25.97
CA ASP A 151 5.48 -19.01 26.59
C ASP A 151 6.78 -19.78 26.87
N GLN A 152 7.74 -19.73 25.95
CA GLN A 152 9.04 -20.35 26.18
C GLN A 152 9.80 -19.65 27.30
N LEU A 153 9.81 -18.32 27.29
CA LEU A 153 10.58 -17.47 28.18
C LEU A 153 10.02 -17.45 29.61
N THR A 154 8.70 -17.43 29.78
CA THR A 154 8.05 -17.48 31.11
C THR A 154 8.51 -18.68 31.93
N ILE A 155 8.76 -19.80 31.26
CA ILE A 155 9.27 -21.02 31.90
C ILE A 155 10.80 -20.99 32.00
N ALA A 156 11.49 -20.61 30.92
CA ALA A 156 12.96 -20.63 30.83
C ALA A 156 13.65 -19.62 31.78
N ALA A 157 13.05 -18.45 31.94
CA ALA A 157 13.51 -17.37 32.81
C ALA A 157 12.71 -17.31 34.13
N SER A 158 12.08 -18.40 34.57
CA SER A 158 11.38 -18.42 35.85
C SER A 158 12.36 -18.35 37.04
N PRO A 159 11.96 -17.76 38.19
CA PRO A 159 12.84 -17.60 39.37
C PRO A 159 13.44 -18.90 39.92
N HIS A 160 12.81 -20.03 39.62
CA HIS A 160 13.24 -21.35 40.07
C HIS A 160 14.16 -22.07 39.07
N LYS A 161 14.59 -21.40 38.00
CA LYS A 161 15.48 -21.96 36.97
C LYS A 161 16.85 -21.30 37.00
N ASN A 162 17.86 -22.10 36.71
CA ASN A 162 19.26 -21.68 36.73
C ASN A 162 19.59 -20.63 35.66
N ASP A 163 18.83 -20.59 34.56
CA ASP A 163 19.11 -19.72 33.42
C ASP A 163 18.58 -18.27 33.61
N LEU A 164 17.86 -17.96 34.70
CA LEU A 164 17.27 -16.63 34.94
C LEU A 164 18.30 -15.49 34.83
N TYR A 165 19.45 -15.63 35.49
CA TYR A 165 20.46 -14.57 35.51
C TYR A 165 21.14 -14.40 34.14
N VAL A 166 21.31 -15.49 33.40
CA VAL A 166 21.81 -15.44 32.02
C VAL A 166 20.80 -14.70 31.13
N TRP A 167 19.51 -14.97 31.29
CA TRP A 167 18.45 -14.23 30.58
C TRP A 167 18.43 -12.74 30.95
N ARG A 168 18.65 -12.38 32.22
CA ARG A 168 18.78 -10.97 32.62
C ARG A 168 19.97 -10.29 31.95
N GLU A 169 21.12 -10.96 31.86
CA GLU A 169 22.29 -10.44 31.13
C GLU A 169 21.95 -10.22 29.64
N ILE A 170 21.29 -11.20 29.00
CA ILE A 170 20.88 -11.11 27.59
C ILE A 170 19.93 -9.91 27.37
N PHE A 171 18.88 -9.76 28.20
CA PHE A 171 17.95 -8.65 28.05
C PHE A 171 18.56 -7.30 28.40
N HIS A 172 19.48 -7.25 29.36
CA HIS A 172 20.21 -6.03 29.66
C HIS A 172 21.01 -5.56 28.44
N LEU A 173 21.77 -6.47 27.83
CA LEU A 173 22.54 -6.19 26.61
C LEU A 173 21.63 -5.76 25.45
N TYR A 174 20.47 -6.40 25.29
CA TYR A 174 19.51 -6.05 24.26
C TYR A 174 18.90 -4.65 24.45
N VAL A 175 18.57 -4.28 25.69
CA VAL A 175 18.08 -2.93 26.02
C VAL A 175 19.18 -1.88 25.81
N GLU A 176 20.42 -2.21 26.16
CA GLU A 176 21.60 -1.35 25.95
C GLU A 176 21.88 -1.11 24.46
N ALA A 177 21.72 -2.14 23.62
CA ALA A 177 21.85 -2.03 22.17
C ALA A 177 20.92 -0.97 21.57
N ALA A 178 19.79 -0.68 22.24
CA ALA A 178 18.85 0.38 21.87
C ALA A 178 18.40 0.31 20.40
N ILE A 179 18.17 -0.91 19.91
CA ILE A 179 17.97 -1.24 18.50
C ILE A 179 16.82 -0.44 17.86
N PHE A 180 15.77 -0.08 18.62
CA PHE A 180 14.56 0.57 18.09
C PHE A 180 14.27 1.95 18.69
N LYS A 181 15.28 2.65 19.23
CA LYS A 181 15.06 3.84 20.09
C LYS A 181 14.81 5.16 19.33
N ASP A 182 15.11 5.22 18.03
CA ASP A 182 15.08 6.47 17.26
C ASP A 182 14.48 6.23 15.86
N MET A 183 13.14 6.29 15.77
CA MET A 183 12.38 5.95 14.55
C MET A 183 11.91 7.21 13.77
N CYS A 184 12.51 8.38 14.02
CA CYS A 184 12.10 9.64 13.38
C CYS A 184 12.44 9.69 11.88
N ASP A 185 13.61 9.18 11.48
CA ASP A 185 14.08 9.17 10.07
C ASP A 185 14.18 7.75 9.51
N LYS A 186 13.27 7.39 8.59
CA LYS A 186 13.02 5.99 8.17
C LYS A 186 14.19 5.24 7.52
N GLN A 187 15.04 5.91 6.74
CA GLN A 187 16.18 5.22 6.10
C GLN A 187 17.39 5.10 7.02
N GLU A 188 17.69 6.14 7.77
CA GLU A 188 18.83 6.16 8.69
C GLU A 188 18.56 5.26 9.92
N SER A 189 17.30 5.20 10.37
CA SER A 189 16.85 4.28 11.44
C SER A 189 17.01 2.81 11.07
N TYR A 190 16.66 2.38 9.84
CA TYR A 190 16.82 0.97 9.43
C TYR A 190 18.29 0.53 9.49
N LYS A 191 19.18 1.29 8.86
CA LYS A 191 20.61 0.96 8.84
C LYS A 191 21.20 0.95 10.25
N ARG A 192 20.82 1.93 11.08
CA ARG A 192 21.28 2.02 12.47
C ARG A 192 20.76 0.85 13.31
N SER A 193 19.50 0.46 13.15
CA SER A 193 18.92 -0.71 13.84
C SER A 193 19.66 -1.99 13.46
N GLN A 194 20.02 -2.14 12.18
CA GLN A 194 20.81 -3.27 11.70
C GLN A 194 22.22 -3.31 12.32
N GLU A 195 22.92 -2.16 12.38
CA GLU A 195 24.23 -2.05 13.04
C GLU A 195 24.15 -2.36 14.54
N GLN A 196 23.09 -1.90 15.22
CA GLN A 196 22.86 -2.18 16.65
C GLN A 196 22.54 -3.66 16.91
N LEU A 197 21.78 -4.31 16.02
CA LEU A 197 21.49 -5.74 16.11
C LEU A 197 22.74 -6.59 15.85
N GLN A 198 23.56 -6.17 14.89
CA GLN A 198 24.87 -6.78 14.62
C GLN A 198 25.76 -6.70 15.88
N TRP A 199 25.88 -5.51 16.47
CA TRP A 199 26.62 -5.30 17.73
C TRP A 199 26.10 -6.18 18.87
N PHE A 200 24.78 -6.26 19.05
CA PHE A 200 24.17 -7.12 20.07
C PHE A 200 24.56 -8.59 19.87
N THR A 201 24.54 -9.07 18.63
CA THR A 201 24.86 -10.46 18.29
C THR A 201 26.35 -10.76 18.53
N GLU A 202 27.22 -9.82 18.22
CA GLU A 202 28.67 -9.90 18.46
C GLU A 202 28.98 -9.92 19.97
N GLU A 203 28.36 -9.04 20.74
CA GLU A 203 28.55 -9.00 22.20
C GLU A 203 27.99 -10.24 22.91
N LEU A 204 26.84 -10.75 22.46
CA LEU A 204 26.26 -11.99 22.98
C LEU A 204 27.22 -13.17 22.78
N SER A 205 27.91 -13.19 21.63
CA SER A 205 28.94 -14.18 21.30
C SER A 205 30.21 -13.98 22.13
N ARG A 206 30.68 -12.74 22.27
CA ARG A 206 31.88 -12.37 23.06
C ARG A 206 31.73 -12.76 24.53
N MET A 207 30.55 -12.54 25.12
CA MET A 207 30.24 -12.90 26.50
C MET A 207 29.88 -14.39 26.68
N ASN A 208 29.83 -15.15 25.58
CA ASN A 208 29.51 -16.57 25.52
C ASN A 208 28.14 -16.92 26.15
N LEU A 209 27.18 -16.00 26.12
CA LEU A 209 25.91 -16.12 26.87
C LEU A 209 25.06 -17.29 26.36
N ALA A 210 25.07 -17.56 25.05
CA ALA A 210 24.34 -18.68 24.46
C ALA A 210 24.78 -20.04 25.05
N ASN A 211 26.08 -20.21 25.34
CA ASN A 211 26.62 -21.44 25.90
C ASN A 211 26.43 -21.53 27.43
N LYS A 212 26.19 -20.40 28.12
CA LYS A 212 25.83 -20.39 29.54
C LYS A 212 24.41 -20.91 29.79
N LEU A 213 23.54 -20.93 28.78
CA LEU A 213 22.18 -21.47 28.89
C LEU A 213 22.22 -22.99 29.02
N SER A 214 21.87 -23.48 30.21
CA SER A 214 21.95 -24.90 30.56
C SER A 214 20.80 -25.71 29.96
N SER A 215 19.59 -25.13 29.89
CA SER A 215 18.42 -25.87 29.44
C SER A 215 18.26 -25.86 27.92
N LYS A 216 17.75 -26.98 27.37
CA LYS A 216 17.37 -27.05 25.94
C LYS A 216 16.29 -26.02 25.60
N ARG A 217 15.36 -25.78 26.54
CA ARG A 217 14.29 -24.80 26.39
C ARG A 217 14.82 -23.36 26.26
N SER A 218 15.76 -22.96 27.13
CA SER A 218 16.39 -21.64 27.02
C SER A 218 17.14 -21.46 25.72
N ARG A 219 17.88 -22.48 25.26
CA ARG A 219 18.56 -22.40 23.96
C ARG A 219 17.58 -22.23 22.81
N ALA A 220 16.47 -22.98 22.82
CA ALA A 220 15.41 -22.82 21.82
C ALA A 220 14.76 -21.42 21.87
N ALA A 221 14.48 -20.90 23.06
CA ALA A 221 13.94 -19.55 23.25
C ALA A 221 14.91 -18.48 22.76
N LEU A 222 16.22 -18.63 22.97
CA LEU A 222 17.23 -17.70 22.46
C LEU A 222 17.30 -17.73 20.94
N THR A 223 17.29 -18.93 20.33
CA THR A 223 17.23 -19.05 18.86
C THR A 223 15.99 -18.36 18.30
N MET A 224 14.84 -18.53 18.93
CA MET A 224 13.60 -17.89 18.49
C MET A 224 13.62 -16.37 18.68
N PHE A 225 14.13 -15.89 19.81
CA PHE A 225 14.35 -14.46 20.06
C PHE A 225 15.25 -13.83 18.99
N LEU A 226 16.38 -14.45 18.66
CA LEU A 226 17.27 -13.96 17.61
C LEU A 226 16.58 -13.97 16.24
N SER A 227 15.89 -15.06 15.91
CA SER A 227 15.16 -15.18 14.64
C SER A 227 14.11 -14.08 14.46
N ILE A 228 13.32 -13.77 15.51
CA ILE A 228 12.33 -12.70 15.47
C ILE A 228 13.00 -11.35 15.22
N ASN A 229 14.10 -11.07 15.90
CA ASN A 229 14.83 -9.82 15.74
C ASN A 229 15.51 -9.66 14.37
N THR A 230 15.95 -10.74 13.75
CA THR A 230 16.52 -10.70 12.39
C THR A 230 15.48 -10.56 11.28
N GLN A 231 14.20 -10.79 11.59
CA GLN A 231 13.08 -10.67 10.65
C GLN A 231 12.39 -9.29 10.71
N LEU A 232 12.80 -8.43 11.66
CA LEU A 232 12.32 -7.06 11.85
C LEU A 232 13.16 -6.07 11.04
#